data_AF-A0A849PIW4-F1
#
_entry.id   AF-A0A849PIW4-F1
#
_cell.length_a   1.000
_cell.length_b   1.000
_cell.length_c   1.000
_cell.angle_alpha   90.00
_cell.angle_beta   90.00
_cell.angle_gamma   90.00
#
_symmetry.space_group_name_H-M   'P 1'
#
loop_
_entity.id
_entity.type
_entity.pdbx_description
1 polymer ?
#
loop_
_entity_poly.entity_id
_entity_poly.type
_entity_poly.pdbx_seq_one_letter_code
_entity_poly.pdbx_strand_id
1 'polypeptide(L)'
;MVKNYHLARSIHNASWNMLIDFTTYKAEEAGGSVELVNPRNTSKQCSVCGCIQAMPLSQRTYRCPDCGSVMERDHNAVINILNRHVPTDCGELTPVAMVA
;
A
#
# COMPACT_ATOMS: atom_id res chain seq x y z
N MET A 1 0.71 17.04 -15.37
CA MET A 1 0.04 18.20 -14.73
C MET A 1 -1.09 17.66 -13.85
N VAL A 2 -1.11 17.99 -12.55
CA VAL A 2 -2.14 17.53 -11.61
C VAL A 2 -3.46 18.21 -11.96
N LYS A 3 -4.54 17.42 -12.16
CA LYS A 3 -5.84 17.94 -12.63
C LYS A 3 -6.66 18.65 -11.54
N ASN A 4 -6.40 18.38 -10.25
CA ASN A 4 -7.14 18.97 -9.13
C ASN A 4 -6.36 20.16 -8.55
N TYR A 5 -6.80 21.38 -8.85
CA TYR A 5 -6.14 22.61 -8.42
C TYR A 5 -6.16 22.83 -6.90
N HIS A 6 -7.21 22.40 -6.18
CA HIS A 6 -7.29 22.55 -4.73
C HIS A 6 -6.30 21.64 -4.00
N LEU A 7 -6.00 20.47 -4.57
CA LEU A 7 -5.09 19.49 -3.96
C LEU A 7 -3.68 19.52 -4.56
N ALA A 8 -3.45 20.32 -5.62
CA ALA A 8 -2.18 20.35 -6.35
C ALA A 8 -0.98 20.62 -5.44
N ARG A 9 -1.08 21.62 -4.56
CA ARG A 9 0.00 21.96 -3.62
C ARG A 9 0.32 20.79 -2.68
N SER A 10 -0.70 20.16 -2.09
CA SER A 10 -0.52 19.03 -1.18
C SER A 10 0.06 17.80 -1.88
N ILE A 11 -0.35 17.54 -3.13
CA ILE A 11 0.22 16.46 -3.96
C ILE A 11 1.69 16.74 -4.28
N HIS A 12 2.03 17.97 -4.65
CA HIS A 12 3.41 18.35 -4.92
C HIS A 12 4.29 18.27 -3.68
N ASN A 13 3.80 18.68 -2.52
CA ASN A 13 4.54 18.58 -1.26
C ASN A 13 4.80 17.13 -0.82
N ALA A 14 3.94 16.18 -1.22
CA ALA A 14 4.09 14.78 -0.87
C ALA A 14 5.15 14.05 -1.73
N SER A 15 5.51 14.59 -2.89
CA SER A 15 6.60 14.11 -3.76
C SER A 15 6.62 12.59 -4.02
N TRP A 16 5.46 11.95 -4.20
CA TRP A 16 5.36 10.49 -4.34
C TRP A 16 6.21 9.90 -5.48
N ASN A 17 6.37 10.62 -6.60
CA ASN A 17 7.25 10.16 -7.68
C ASN A 17 8.71 10.11 -7.25
N MET A 18 9.20 11.09 -6.47
CA MET A 18 10.56 11.05 -5.95
C MET A 18 10.77 9.88 -4.99
N LEU A 19 9.77 9.53 -4.19
CA LEU A 19 9.83 8.35 -3.33
C LEU A 19 9.96 7.07 -4.16
N ILE A 20 9.20 6.95 -5.25
CA ILE A 20 9.31 5.82 -6.19
C ILE A 20 10.71 5.80 -6.79
N ASP A 21 11.18 6.91 -7.38
CA ASP A 21 12.50 6.99 -8.00
C ASP A 21 13.60 6.56 -7.02
N PHE A 22 13.56 7.07 -5.80
CA PHE A 22 14.56 6.77 -4.78
C PHE A 22 14.54 5.33 -4.30
N THR A 23 13.35 4.75 -4.12
CA THR A 23 13.23 3.36 -3.71
C THR A 23 13.61 2.41 -4.84
N THR A 24 13.26 2.73 -6.08
CA THR A 24 13.62 1.94 -7.26
C THR A 24 15.13 1.86 -7.44
N TYR A 25 15.83 3.00 -7.55
CA TYR A 25 17.28 2.96 -7.80
C TYR A 25 18.04 2.32 -6.63
N LYS A 26 17.58 2.52 -5.39
CA LYS A 26 18.20 1.90 -4.20
C LYS A 26 17.97 0.39 -4.16
N ALA A 27 16.80 -0.09 -4.58
CA ALA A 27 16.53 -1.51 -4.70
C ALA A 27 17.42 -2.12 -5.78
N GLU A 28 17.55 -1.47 -6.94
CA GLU A 28 18.43 -1.92 -8.03
C GLU A 28 19.91 -2.00 -7.59
N GLU A 29 20.41 -0.98 -6.86
CA GLU A 29 21.76 -0.99 -6.28
C GLU A 29 21.98 -2.18 -5.32
N ALA A 30 20.93 -2.63 -4.62
CA ALA A 30 20.97 -3.76 -3.70
C ALA A 30 20.66 -5.11 -4.38
N GLY A 31 20.42 -5.14 -5.70
CA GLY A 31 20.03 -6.34 -6.45
C GLY A 31 18.56 -6.76 -6.26
N GLY A 32 17.71 -5.88 -5.74
CA GLY A 32 16.26 -6.04 -5.63
C GLY A 32 15.47 -5.27 -6.68
N SER A 33 14.15 -5.35 -6.60
CA SER A 33 13.22 -4.62 -7.47
C SER A 33 12.11 -3.95 -6.66
N VAL A 34 11.48 -2.91 -7.23
CA VAL A 34 10.30 -2.25 -6.67
C VAL A 34 9.13 -2.44 -7.63
N GLU A 35 8.03 -2.97 -7.11
CA GLU A 35 6.80 -3.13 -7.87
C GLU A 35 5.70 -2.17 -7.39
N LEU A 36 5.05 -1.54 -8.35
CA LEU A 36 3.94 -0.62 -8.08
C LEU A 36 2.61 -1.35 -8.16
N VAL A 37 1.89 -1.41 -7.04
CA VAL A 37 0.54 -1.96 -6.98
C VAL A 37 -0.53 -0.88 -7.14
N ASN A 38 -1.73 -1.27 -7.59
CA ASN A 38 -2.86 -0.35 -7.66
C ASN A 38 -3.32 0.08 -6.24
N PRO A 39 -3.20 1.37 -5.88
CA PRO A 39 -3.51 1.85 -4.53
C PRO A 39 -5.01 2.04 -4.26
N ARG A 40 -5.89 1.83 -5.25
CA ARG A 40 -7.32 2.14 -5.12
C ARG A 40 -7.99 1.30 -4.03
N ASN A 41 -8.67 1.95 -3.09
CA ASN A 41 -9.42 1.31 -2.00
C ASN A 41 -8.62 0.44 -1.02
N THR A 42 -7.28 0.48 -1.01
CA THR A 42 -6.46 -0.33 -0.08
C THR A 42 -6.75 -0.05 1.39
N SER A 43 -7.08 1.19 1.75
CA SER A 43 -7.43 1.59 3.13
C SER A 43 -8.91 1.40 3.49
N LYS A 44 -9.76 1.09 2.51
CA LYS A 44 -11.22 0.93 2.66
C LYS A 44 -11.67 -0.53 2.66
N GLN A 45 -10.95 -1.35 1.90
CA GLN A 45 -11.21 -2.78 1.77
C GLN A 45 -10.71 -3.53 3.01
N CYS A 46 -11.48 -4.46 3.54
CA CYS A 46 -11.01 -5.33 4.61
C CYS A 46 -10.05 -6.37 4.03
N SER A 47 -8.87 -6.49 4.62
CA SER A 47 -7.88 -7.50 4.24
C SER A 47 -8.30 -8.95 4.52
N VAL A 48 -9.29 -9.17 5.40
CA VAL A 48 -9.78 -10.50 5.78
C VAL A 48 -10.94 -10.95 4.91
N CYS A 49 -12.00 -10.14 4.79
CA CYS A 49 -13.23 -10.55 4.09
C CYS A 49 -13.46 -9.83 2.75
N GLY A 50 -12.65 -8.82 2.41
CA GLY A 50 -12.79 -8.08 1.16
C GLY A 50 -13.90 -7.02 1.12
N CYS A 51 -14.67 -6.84 2.20
CA CYS A 51 -15.73 -5.82 2.25
C CYS A 51 -15.15 -4.41 2.10
N ILE A 52 -15.87 -3.51 1.45
CA ILE A 52 -15.44 -2.11 1.29
C ILE A 52 -16.31 -1.23 2.16
N GLN A 53 -15.67 -0.46 3.05
CA GLN A 53 -16.36 0.52 3.89
C GLN A 53 -15.85 1.94 3.65
N ALA A 54 -16.67 2.93 4.02
CA ALA A 54 -16.22 4.31 4.08
C ALA A 54 -15.19 4.47 5.21
N MET A 55 -14.05 5.08 4.89
CA MET A 55 -12.95 5.30 5.83
C MET A 55 -12.48 6.75 5.72
N PRO A 56 -12.96 7.67 6.57
CA PRO A 56 -12.50 9.05 6.57
C PRO A 56 -11.04 9.13 7.03
N LEU A 57 -10.30 10.15 6.59
CA LEU A 57 -8.87 10.28 6.90
C LEU A 57 -8.58 10.42 8.41
N SER A 58 -9.53 10.98 9.17
CA SER A 58 -9.48 11.11 10.63
C SER A 58 -9.58 9.77 11.36
N GLN A 59 -10.17 8.75 10.76
CA GLN A 59 -10.28 7.43 11.35
C GLN A 59 -9.00 6.64 11.08
N ARG A 60 -8.25 6.34 12.16
CA ARG A 60 -6.99 5.60 12.10
C ARG A 60 -7.17 4.11 12.40
N THR A 61 -8.15 3.73 13.21
CA THR A 61 -8.48 2.33 13.49
C THR A 61 -9.54 1.81 12.52
N TYR A 62 -9.20 0.74 11.79
CA TYR A 62 -10.11 -0.01 10.92
C TYR A 62 -10.89 -1.02 11.75
N ARG A 63 -12.22 -0.93 11.69
CA ARG A 63 -13.15 -1.91 12.27
C ARG A 63 -14.03 -2.42 11.15
N CYS A 64 -13.97 -3.70 10.84
CA CYS A 64 -14.80 -4.31 9.81
C CYS A 64 -16.21 -4.59 10.36
N PRO A 65 -17.30 -4.13 9.71
CA PRO A 65 -18.66 -4.42 10.11
C PRO A 65 -19.06 -5.87 9.84
N ASP A 66 -18.45 -6.53 8.85
CA ASP A 66 -18.84 -7.86 8.40
C ASP A 66 -18.13 -8.98 9.18
N CYS A 67 -16.81 -8.90 9.33
CA CYS A 67 -16.02 -9.94 10.02
C CYS A 67 -15.56 -9.55 11.42
N GLY A 68 -15.82 -8.31 11.86
CA GLY A 68 -15.43 -7.84 13.19
C GLY A 68 -13.93 -7.60 13.40
N SER A 69 -13.09 -7.73 12.35
CA SER A 69 -11.65 -7.47 12.46
C SER A 69 -11.36 -6.03 12.90
N VAL A 70 -10.39 -5.87 13.81
CA VAL A 70 -9.95 -4.58 14.33
C VAL A 70 -8.44 -4.47 14.19
N MET A 71 -7.96 -3.48 13.44
CA MET A 71 -6.54 -3.21 13.28
C MET A 71 -6.29 -1.76 12.87
N GLU A 72 -5.03 -1.33 12.87
CA GLU A 72 -4.68 -0.03 12.30
C GLU A 72 -4.98 0.00 10.78
N ARG A 73 -5.54 1.12 10.31
CA ARG A 73 -5.92 1.32 8.90
C ARG A 73 -4.73 1.12 7.97
N ASP A 74 -3.57 1.63 8.37
CA ASP A 74 -2.37 1.57 7.55
C ASP A 74 -1.83 0.13 7.52
N HIS A 75 -1.97 -0.64 8.62
CA HIS A 75 -1.66 -2.08 8.63
C HIS A 75 -2.59 -2.90 7.72
N ASN A 76 -3.90 -2.64 7.78
CA ASN A 76 -4.87 -3.24 6.87
C ASN A 76 -4.54 -2.92 5.40
N ALA A 77 -4.13 -1.69 5.12
CA ALA A 77 -3.76 -1.27 3.77
C ALA A 77 -2.50 -1.97 3.26
N VAL A 78 -1.48 -2.19 4.10
CA VAL A 78 -0.26 -2.95 3.75
C VAL A 78 -0.60 -4.39 3.39
N ILE A 79 -1.47 -5.06 4.16
CA ILE A 79 -1.89 -6.43 3.84
C ILE A 79 -2.63 -6.47 2.50
N ASN A 80 -3.52 -5.50 2.24
CA ASN A 80 -4.19 -5.41 0.94
C ASN A 80 -3.23 -5.17 -0.22
N ILE A 81 -2.16 -4.38 -0.01
CA ILE A 81 -1.11 -4.16 -1.00
C ILE A 81 -0.36 -5.48 -1.28
N LEU A 82 0.03 -6.19 -0.23
CA LEU A 82 0.69 -7.50 -0.33
C LEU A 82 -0.18 -8.51 -1.08
N ASN A 83 -1.47 -8.60 -0.75
CA ASN A 83 -2.39 -9.53 -1.40
C ASN A 83 -2.67 -9.20 -2.87
N ARG A 84 -2.46 -7.95 -3.29
CA ARG A 84 -2.63 -7.51 -4.69
C ARG A 84 -1.36 -7.62 -5.51
N HIS A 85 -0.21 -7.73 -4.87
CA HIS A 85 1.00 -8.10 -5.56
C HIS A 85 0.80 -9.52 -6.09
N VAL A 86 0.64 -9.63 -7.40
CA VAL A 86 0.66 -10.90 -8.10
C VAL A 86 2.13 -11.13 -8.44
N PRO A 87 2.79 -12.17 -7.92
CA PRO A 87 4.15 -12.47 -8.32
C PRO A 87 4.12 -12.75 -9.83
N THR A 88 4.76 -11.85 -10.60
CA THR A 88 4.70 -11.93 -12.07
C THR A 88 5.54 -13.09 -12.59
N ASP A 89 6.42 -13.67 -11.77
CA ASP A 89 7.21 -14.83 -12.13
C ASP A 89 7.12 -15.91 -11.06
N CYS A 90 6.89 -17.15 -11.50
CA CYS A 90 7.06 -18.35 -10.70
C CYS A 90 8.56 -18.55 -10.43
N GLY A 91 9.11 -17.79 -9.48
CA GLY A 91 10.40 -18.00 -8.85
C GLY A 91 10.18 -17.94 -7.34
N GLU A 92 10.60 -18.98 -6.64
CA GLU A 92 10.39 -19.16 -5.20
C GLU A 92 10.72 -17.89 -4.42
N LEU A 93 9.71 -17.31 -3.76
CA LEU A 93 9.91 -16.32 -2.70
C LEU A 93 10.62 -17.06 -1.56
N THR A 94 11.95 -17.07 -1.58
CA THR A 94 12.69 -17.36 -0.36
C THR A 94 12.28 -16.29 0.65
N PRO A 95 11.75 -16.67 1.82
CA PRO A 95 11.48 -15.71 2.86
C PRO A 95 12.82 -15.06 3.18
N VAL A 96 12.95 -13.75 2.94
CA VAL A 96 14.03 -12.98 3.54
C VAL A 96 13.89 -13.23 5.03
N ALA A 97 14.81 -14.04 5.56
CA ALA A 97 14.76 -14.53 6.91
C ALA A 97 14.50 -13.34 7.84
N MET A 98 13.39 -13.42 8.58
CA MET A 98 13.27 -12.73 9.85
C MET A 98 14.39 -13.29 10.74
N VAL A 99 15.60 -12.74 10.59
CA VAL A 99 16.73 -13.05 11.47
C VAL A 99 16.43 -12.34 12.80
N ALA A 100 16.13 -13.15 13.80
CA ALA A 100 16.10 -12.78 15.21
C ALA A 100 17.52 -12.51 15.72
#